data_AF-A0A919LCW7-F1
#
_entry.id   AF-A0A919LCW7-F1
#
_cell.length_a   1.000
_cell.length_b   1.000
_cell.length_c   1.000
_cell.angle_alpha   90.00
_cell.angle_beta   90.00
_cell.angle_gamma   90.00
#
_symmetry.space_group_name_H-M   'P 1'
#
loop_
_entity.id
_entity.type
_entity.pdbx_description
1 polymer ?
#
loop_
_entity_poly.entity_id
_entity_poly.type
_entity_poly.pdbx_seq_one_letter_code
_entity_poly.pdbx_strand_id
1 'polypeptide(L)'
;MRAFAQMMTERRGSDLGSWLTRAEHTGLKPLRSLARGLRQDFDAVATGLALEWSSGKGEGNVNRVKRIIRDGYGRAGFDLLRRQVLLAD
;
A
#
# COMPACT_ATOMS: atom_id res chain seq x y z
N MET A 1 -5.70 -8.96 11.70
CA MET A 1 -6.08 -7.75 10.94
C MET A 1 -6.05 -6.49 11.82
N ARG A 2 -6.95 -6.33 12.81
CA ARG A 2 -6.98 -5.11 13.67
C ARG A 2 -5.65 -4.74 14.33
N ALA A 3 -4.92 -5.72 14.87
CA ALA A 3 -3.60 -5.49 15.49
C ALA A 3 -2.54 -4.94 14.51
N PHE A 4 -2.60 -5.31 13.22
CA PHE A 4 -1.68 -4.79 12.20
C PHE A 4 -2.04 -3.36 11.80
N ALA A 5 -3.34 -3.08 11.64
CA ALA A 5 -3.82 -1.72 11.40
C ALA A 5 -3.44 -0.77 12.55
N GLN A 6 -3.60 -1.23 13.80
CA GLN A 6 -3.18 -0.46 14.97
C GLN A 6 -1.66 -0.22 14.98
N MET A 7 -0.85 -1.22 14.63
CA MET A 7 0.60 -1.08 14.48
C MET A 7 0.99 -0.02 13.45
N MET A 8 0.28 0.05 12.31
CA MET A 8 0.46 1.08 11.29
C MET A 8 0.08 2.47 11.82
N THR A 9 -1.08 2.61 12.46
CA THR A 9 -1.57 3.90 12.97
C THR A 9 -0.68 4.44 14.09
N GLU A 10 -0.20 3.57 14.97
CA GLU A 10 0.62 3.94 16.13
C GLU A 10 2.12 3.88 15.85
N ARG A 11 2.52 3.60 14.61
CA ARG A 11 3.91 3.53 14.13
C ARG A 11 4.82 2.58 14.92
N ARG A 12 4.27 1.45 15.35
CA ARG A 12 4.95 0.45 16.19
C ARG A 12 5.76 -0.56 15.36
N GLY A 13 6.74 -0.08 14.59
CA GLY A 13 7.58 -0.94 13.74
C GLY A 13 8.31 -2.06 14.50
N SER A 14 8.65 -1.83 15.78
CA SER A 14 9.25 -2.84 16.67
C SER A 14 8.37 -4.08 16.89
N ASP A 15 7.06 -3.92 16.83
CA ASP A 15 6.11 -4.99 17.12
C ASP A 15 5.93 -5.94 15.91
N LEU A 16 6.43 -5.55 14.73
CA LEU A 16 6.25 -6.26 13.46
C LEU A 16 6.74 -7.70 13.53
N GLY A 17 7.93 -7.94 14.09
CA GLY A 17 8.51 -9.28 14.17
C GLY A 17 7.61 -10.27 14.91
N SER A 18 7.11 -9.86 16.08
CA SER A 18 6.20 -10.68 16.91
C SER A 18 4.85 -10.92 16.23
N TRP A 19 4.37 -9.94 15.45
CA TRP A 19 3.12 -10.06 14.71
C TRP A 19 3.26 -11.02 13.53
N LEU A 20 4.36 -10.93 12.76
CA LEU A 20 4.63 -11.81 11.63
C LEU A 20 4.71 -13.26 12.07
N THR A 21 5.40 -13.56 13.17
CA THR A 21 5.48 -14.93 13.70
C THR A 21 4.09 -15.47 14.03
N ARG A 22 3.24 -14.68 14.72
CA ARG A 22 1.85 -15.09 14.97
C ARG A 22 1.04 -15.30 13.69
N ALA A 23 1.21 -14.41 12.71
CA ALA A 23 0.50 -14.46 11.43
C ALA A 23 0.88 -15.70 10.60
N GLU A 24 2.17 -16.08 10.60
CA GLU A 24 2.72 -17.27 9.95
C GLU A 24 2.18 -18.58 10.54
N HIS A 25 1.85 -18.60 11.83
CA HIS A 25 1.28 -19.78 12.50
C HIS A 25 -0.26 -19.82 12.48
N THR A 26 -0.95 -18.88 11.83
CA THR A 26 -2.41 -18.93 11.72
C THR A 26 -2.88 -20.01 10.74
N GLY A 27 -4.08 -20.56 10.97
CA GLY A 27 -4.74 -21.47 10.02
C GLY A 27 -5.12 -20.82 8.68
N LEU A 28 -5.07 -19.49 8.58
CA LEU A 28 -5.51 -18.73 7.41
C LEU A 28 -4.40 -18.63 6.35
N LYS A 29 -4.53 -19.41 5.27
CA LYS A 29 -3.58 -19.40 4.15
C LYS A 29 -3.26 -17.99 3.59
N PRO A 30 -4.25 -17.09 3.38
CA PRO A 30 -3.97 -15.74 2.89
C PRO A 30 -3.10 -14.94 3.86
N LEU A 31 -3.34 -15.08 5.17
CA LEU A 31 -2.62 -14.35 6.19
C LEU A 31 -1.18 -14.84 6.33
N ARG A 32 -0.95 -16.17 6.21
CA ARG A 32 0.41 -16.72 6.15
C ARG A 32 1.18 -16.23 4.92
N SER A 33 0.52 -16.17 3.76
CA SER A 33 1.14 -15.66 2.52
C SER A 33 1.52 -14.19 2.66
N LEU A 34 0.63 -13.37 3.22
CA LEU A 34 0.91 -11.97 3.51
C LEU A 34 2.11 -11.82 4.46
N ALA A 35 2.12 -12.56 5.57
CA ALA A 35 3.21 -12.49 6.55
C ALA A 35 4.55 -12.88 5.92
N ARG A 36 4.58 -13.91 5.07
CA ARG A 36 5.79 -14.31 4.35
C ARG A 36 6.31 -13.23 3.40
N GLY A 37 5.42 -12.55 2.68
CA GLY A 37 5.80 -11.43 1.81
C GLY A 37 6.38 -10.27 2.64
N LEU A 38 5.68 -9.86 3.70
CA LEU A 38 6.16 -8.80 4.60
C LEU A 38 7.49 -9.17 5.30
N ARG A 39 7.75 -10.46 5.53
CA ARG A 39 9.01 -10.96 6.09
C ARG A 39 10.17 -10.81 5.11
N GLN A 40 9.94 -11.01 3.80
CA GLN A 40 10.97 -10.81 2.79
C GLN A 40 11.41 -9.35 2.71
N ASP A 41 10.48 -8.43 2.90
CA ASP A 41 10.72 -6.98 2.88
C ASP A 41 10.82 -6.38 4.30
N PHE A 42 11.25 -7.17 5.30
CA PHE A 42 11.13 -6.81 6.72
C PHE A 42 11.67 -5.42 7.06
N ASP A 43 12.90 -5.09 6.65
CA ASP A 43 13.54 -3.82 7.00
C ASP A 43 12.79 -2.62 6.39
N ALA A 44 12.34 -2.77 5.14
CA ALA A 44 11.56 -1.75 4.45
C ALA A 44 10.19 -1.55 5.12
N VAL A 45 9.53 -2.64 5.51
CA VAL A 45 8.22 -2.60 6.20
C VAL A 45 8.37 -2.03 7.60
N ALA A 46 9.37 -2.47 8.38
CA ALA A 46 9.63 -1.96 9.73
C ALA A 46 9.93 -0.46 9.72
N THR A 47 10.75 -0.02 8.76
CA THR A 47 11.06 1.41 8.56
C THR A 47 9.82 2.18 8.12
N GLY A 48 9.05 1.66 7.16
CA GLY A 48 7.81 2.28 6.69
C GLY A 48 6.74 2.37 7.77
N LEU A 49 6.74 1.45 8.75
CA LEU A 49 5.87 1.52 9.92
C LEU A 49 6.34 2.56 10.94
N ALA A 50 7.65 2.76 11.11
CA ALA A 50 8.18 3.67 12.12
C ALA A 50 8.19 5.14 11.68
N LEU A 51 8.33 5.40 10.38
CA LEU A 51 8.46 6.75 9.84
C LEU A 51 7.10 7.45 9.67
N GLU A 52 7.13 8.78 9.69
CA GLU A 52 5.94 9.59 9.42
C GLU A 52 5.58 9.69 7.93
N TRP A 53 6.53 9.34 7.07
CA TRP A 53 6.37 9.38 5.62
C TRP A 53 5.42 8.29 5.15
N SER A 54 4.46 8.66 4.30
CA SER A 54 3.55 7.72 3.66
C SER A 54 3.55 7.91 2.15
N SER A 55 3.37 6.82 1.42
CA SER A 55 3.15 6.86 -0.03
C SER A 55 1.75 7.35 -0.41
N GLY A 56 0.89 7.71 0.56
CA GLY A 56 -0.53 7.98 0.35
C GLY A 56 -0.82 9.10 -0.67
N LYS A 57 -0.03 10.18 -0.65
CA LYS A 57 -0.17 11.26 -1.64
C LYS A 57 0.20 10.79 -3.05
N GLY A 58 1.26 10.01 -3.19
CA GLY A 58 1.69 9.44 -4.47
C GLY A 58 0.68 8.42 -5.00
N GLU A 59 0.20 7.53 -4.13
CA GLU A 59 -0.81 6.53 -4.47
C GLU A 59 -2.15 7.18 -4.85
N GLY A 60 -2.55 8.25 -4.16
CA GLY A 60 -3.72 9.05 -4.52
C GLY A 60 -3.60 9.63 -5.94
N ASN A 61 -2.46 10.21 -6.28
CA ASN A 61 -2.20 10.71 -7.63
C ASN A 61 -2.26 9.60 -8.68
N VAL A 62 -1.63 8.45 -8.41
CA VAL A 62 -1.68 7.28 -9.30
C VAL A 62 -3.11 6.79 -9.47
N ASN A 63 -3.90 6.73 -8.39
CA ASN A 63 -5.28 6.29 -8.44
C ASN A 63 -6.16 7.27 -9.24
N ARG A 64 -5.96 8.58 -9.07
CA ARG A 64 -6.62 9.62 -9.85
C ARG A 64 -6.33 9.48 -11.35
N VAL A 65 -5.06 9.27 -11.72
CA VAL A 65 -4.66 9.04 -13.12
C VAL A 65 -5.30 7.76 -13.65
N LYS A 66 -5.27 6.66 -12.89
CA LYS A 66 -5.93 5.39 -13.26
C LYS A 66 -7.44 5.56 -13.45
N ARG A 67 -8.09 6.40 -12.65
CA ARG A 67 -9.52 6.75 -12.80
C ARG A 67 -9.75 7.45 -14.15
N ILE A 68 -9.01 8.50 -14.45
CA ILE A 68 -9.13 9.26 -15.72
C ILE A 68 -8.92 8.33 -16.94
N ILE A 69 -7.92 7.46 -16.90
CA ILE A 69 -7.68 6.47 -17.96
C ILE A 69 -8.89 5.53 -18.12
N ARG A 70 -9.49 5.09 -17.01
CA ARG A 70 -10.66 4.19 -17.00
C ARG A 70 -11.91 4.89 -17.52
N ASP A 71 -12.12 6.15 -17.18
CA ASP A 71 -13.26 6.95 -17.68
C ASP A 71 -13.18 7.12 -19.21
N GLY A 72 -11.96 7.18 -19.76
CA GLY A 72 -11.70 7.14 -21.20
C GLY A 72 -11.63 5.75 -21.83
N TYR A 73 -12.03 4.69 -21.11
CA TYR A 73 -11.98 3.28 -21.52
C TYR A 73 -10.59 2.81 -22.01
N GLY A 74 -9.51 3.48 -21.58
CA GLY A 74 -8.14 3.21 -22.04
C GLY A 74 -7.89 3.50 -23.52
N ARG A 75 -8.77 4.25 -24.20
CA ARG A 75 -8.65 4.54 -25.65
C ARG A 75 -7.99 5.88 -25.96
N ALA A 76 -7.79 6.73 -24.96
CA ALA A 76 -7.16 8.03 -25.15
C ALA A 76 -5.64 7.88 -25.38
N GLY A 77 -5.11 8.56 -26.40
CA GLY A 77 -3.68 8.72 -26.61
C GLY A 77 -3.05 9.67 -25.59
N PHE A 78 -1.71 9.73 -25.56
CA PHE A 78 -0.96 10.48 -24.54
C PHE A 78 -1.34 11.96 -24.45
N ASP A 79 -1.47 12.65 -25.59
CA ASP A 79 -1.79 14.09 -25.59
C ASP A 79 -3.16 14.39 -24.96
N LEU A 80 -4.15 13.55 -25.22
CA LEU A 80 -5.48 13.68 -24.65
C LEU A 80 -5.46 13.35 -23.14
N LEU A 81 -4.80 12.25 -22.75
CA LEU A 81 -4.64 11.88 -21.35
C LEU A 81 -3.92 12.96 -20.55
N ARG A 82 -2.85 13.54 -21.10
CA ARG A 82 -2.10 14.64 -20.47
C ARG A 82 -3.01 15.83 -20.21
N ARG A 83 -3.82 16.25 -21.19
CA ARG A 83 -4.78 17.35 -21.01
C ARG A 83 -5.81 17.02 -19.93
N GLN A 84 -6.40 15.82 -19.96
CA GLN A 84 -7.38 15.39 -18.95
C GLN A 84 -6.80 15.36 -17.54
N VAL A 85 -5.54 14.94 -17.36
CA VAL A 85 -4.88 14.90 -16.05
C VAL A 85 -4.59 16.29 -15.50
N LEU A 86 -4.15 17.22 -16.37
CA LEU A 86 -3.83 18.61 -16.01
C LEU A 86 -5.09 19.46 -15.76
N LEU A 87 -6.22 19.11 -16.40
CA LEU A 87 -7.49 19.83 -16.27
C LEU A 87 -8.46 19.20 -15.27
N ALA A 88 -8.19 17.98 -14.81
CA ALA A 88 -8.91 17.45 -13.65
C ALA A 88 -8.50 18.28 -12.42
N ASP A 89 -9.44 18.46 -11.48
CA ASP A 89 -9.17 18.92 -10.11
C ASP A 89 -8.83 17.71 -9.23
#